data_AF-A0A5N1IXD5-F1
#
_entry.id   AF-A0A5N1IXD5-F1
#
_cell.length_a   1.000
_cell.length_b   1.000
_cell.length_c   1.000
_cell.angle_alpha   90.00
_cell.angle_beta   90.00
_cell.angle_gamma   90.00
#
_symmetry.space_group_name_H-M   'P 1'
#
loop_
_entity.id
_entity.type
_entity.pdbx_description
1 polymer ?
#
loop_
_entity_poly.entity_id
_entity_poly.type
_entity_poly.pdbx_seq_one_letter_code
_entity_poly.pdbx_strand_id
1 'polypeptide(L)'
;MIKFFSGLYEGLLGSPQPPQETLVYRDVIFPNAGIFMLLCSLIMVVVYYYVLNRALNTGFYRTSHWVIVLVLNAVVVGLMTAFYANREGVEAHSYISWLAMLNAFYSVLAYLIFSLLLKGKSTFAYTTPVKWPNK
;
A
#
# COMPACT_ATOMS: atom_id res chain seq x y z
N MET A 1 -8.59 4.45 -15.35
CA MET A 1 -7.63 4.20 -14.25
C MET A 1 -6.86 5.46 -13.89
N ILE A 2 -6.27 6.18 -14.86
CA ILE A 2 -5.50 7.43 -14.65
C ILE A 2 -6.28 8.48 -13.80
N LYS A 3 -7.52 8.80 -14.19
CA LYS A 3 -8.35 9.78 -13.47
C LYS A 3 -8.73 9.38 -12.03
N PHE A 4 -8.69 8.09 -11.69
CA PHE A 4 -9.03 7.62 -10.34
C PHE A 4 -7.95 8.02 -9.34
N PHE A 5 -6.68 7.75 -9.67
CA PHE A 5 -5.56 8.07 -8.80
C PHE A 5 -5.35 9.58 -8.69
N SER A 6 -5.51 10.34 -9.78
CA SER A 6 -5.44 11.80 -9.71
C SER A 6 -6.52 12.38 -8.77
N GLY A 7 -7.77 11.92 -8.87
CA GLY A 7 -8.82 12.38 -7.97
C GLY A 7 -8.57 11.98 -6.51
N LEU A 8 -8.04 10.79 -6.29
CA LEU A 8 -7.74 10.27 -4.95
C LEU A 8 -6.59 11.04 -4.27
N TYR A 9 -5.52 11.36 -4.99
CA TYR A 9 -4.41 12.15 -4.43
C TYR A 9 -4.75 13.64 -4.31
N GLU A 10 -5.32 14.24 -5.35
CA GLU A 10 -5.62 15.68 -5.35
C GLU A 10 -6.76 16.04 -4.41
N GLY A 11 -7.66 15.11 -4.11
CA GLY A 11 -8.72 15.32 -3.12
C GLY A 11 -8.19 15.57 -1.71
N LEU A 12 -7.01 15.06 -1.36
CA LEU A 12 -6.40 15.25 -0.04
C LEU A 12 -5.17 16.17 -0.07
N LEU A 13 -4.34 16.10 -1.11
CA LEU A 13 -3.11 16.89 -1.23
C LEU A 13 -3.31 18.23 -1.93
N GLY A 14 -4.44 18.41 -2.64
CA GLY A 14 -4.62 19.49 -3.59
C GLY A 14 -3.79 19.29 -4.86
N SER A 15 -3.77 20.32 -5.71
CA SER A 15 -3.09 20.26 -7.00
C SER A 15 -1.56 20.13 -6.85
N PRO A 16 -0.90 19.35 -7.73
CA PRO A 16 0.55 19.21 -7.73
C PRO A 16 1.29 20.55 -7.81
N GLN A 17 2.45 20.60 -7.15
CA GLN A 17 3.35 21.76 -7.17
C GLN A 17 4.74 21.31 -7.63
N PRO A 18 5.40 22.09 -8.52
CA PRO A 18 4.91 23.29 -9.21
C PRO A 18 3.83 23.00 -10.27
N PRO A 19 2.98 23.98 -10.64
CA PRO A 19 1.87 23.77 -11.58
C PRO A 19 2.31 23.23 -12.94
N GLN A 20 3.53 23.55 -13.37
CA GLN A 20 4.14 23.14 -14.63
C GLN A 20 4.32 21.60 -14.71
N GLU A 21 4.48 20.93 -13.58
CA GLU A 21 4.68 19.47 -13.49
C GLU A 21 3.37 18.70 -13.26
N THR A 22 2.24 19.41 -13.19
CA THR A 22 0.92 18.80 -12.90
C THR A 22 0.56 17.67 -13.86
N LEU A 23 0.90 17.80 -15.15
CA LEU A 23 0.65 16.76 -16.13
C LEU A 23 1.50 15.52 -15.88
N VAL A 24 2.78 15.68 -15.52
CA VAL A 24 3.68 14.57 -15.19
C VAL A 24 3.16 13.81 -13.96
N TYR A 25 2.70 14.54 -12.94
CA TYR A 25 2.07 13.92 -11.78
C TYR A 25 0.82 13.13 -12.14
N ARG A 26 -0.09 13.73 -12.91
CA ARG A 26 -1.39 13.12 -13.25
C ARG A 26 -1.27 11.92 -14.19
N ASP A 27 -0.39 12.02 -15.18
CA ASP A 27 -0.33 11.05 -16.27
C ASP A 27 0.69 9.95 -16.03
N VAL A 28 1.72 10.22 -15.21
CA VAL A 28 2.82 9.27 -14.95
C VAL A 28 2.89 8.88 -13.48
N ILE A 29 3.13 9.84 -12.58
CA ILE A 29 3.46 9.50 -11.19
C ILE A 29 2.28 8.88 -10.44
N PHE A 30 1.12 9.52 -10.47
CA PHE A 30 -0.09 9.08 -9.77
C PHE A 30 -0.56 7.68 -10.18
N PRO A 31 -0.77 7.38 -11.47
CA PRO A 31 -1.21 6.04 -11.86
C PRO A 31 -0.16 4.98 -11.51
N ASN A 32 1.13 5.25 -11.73
CA ASN A 32 2.17 4.26 -11.47
C ASN A 32 2.37 4.01 -9.98
N ALA A 33 2.43 5.06 -9.16
CA ALA A 33 2.55 4.95 -7.71
C ALA A 33 1.32 4.28 -7.09
N GLY A 34 0.12 4.60 -7.58
CA GLY A 34 -1.13 3.98 -7.14
C GLY A 34 -1.23 2.50 -7.49
N ILE A 35 -0.89 2.12 -8.72
CA ILE A 35 -0.85 0.71 -9.12
C ILE A 35 0.20 -0.05 -8.31
N PHE A 36 1.40 0.52 -8.15
CA PHE A 36 2.47 -0.08 -7.35
C PHE A 36 2.03 -0.29 -5.90
N MET A 37 1.38 0.70 -5.28
CA MET A 37 0.85 0.60 -3.92
C MET A 37 -0.15 -0.56 -3.78
N LEU A 38 -1.07 -0.72 -4.73
CA LEU A 38 -2.03 -1.82 -4.72
C LEU A 38 -1.36 -3.18 -4.92
N LEU A 39 -0.47 -3.30 -5.91
CA LEU A 39 0.23 -4.55 -6.20
C LEU A 39 1.15 -4.97 -5.06
N CYS A 40 1.93 -4.04 -4.51
CA CYS A 40 2.82 -4.29 -3.39
C CYS A 40 2.03 -4.75 -2.16
N SER A 41 0.92 -4.07 -1.84
CA SER A 41 0.05 -4.45 -0.73
C SER A 41 -0.56 -5.84 -0.93
N LEU A 42 -1.01 -6.16 -2.15
CA LEU A 42 -1.54 -7.48 -2.48
C LEU A 42 -0.46 -8.57 -2.34
N ILE A 43 0.74 -8.34 -2.88
CA ILE A 43 1.87 -9.28 -2.79
C ILE A 43 2.23 -9.50 -1.32
N MET A 44 2.34 -8.45 -0.50
CA MET A 44 2.64 -8.57 0.92
C MET A 44 1.60 -9.41 1.67
N VAL A 45 0.31 -9.21 1.40
CA VAL A 45 -0.77 -10.04 1.97
C VAL A 45 -0.64 -11.49 1.52
N VAL A 46 -0.38 -11.74 0.24
CA VAL A 46 -0.23 -13.10 -0.29
C VAL A 46 0.99 -13.79 0.34
N VAL A 47 2.13 -13.10 0.43
CA VAL A 47 3.34 -13.61 1.07
C VAL A 47 3.07 -13.95 2.54
N TYR A 48 2.40 -13.07 3.28
CA TYR A 48 2.04 -13.33 4.66
C TYR A 48 1.13 -14.55 4.81
N TYR A 49 0.01 -14.60 4.06
CA TYR A 49 -0.99 -15.64 4.25
C TYR A 49 -0.68 -16.99 3.62
N TYR A 50 0.12 -17.05 2.55
CA TYR A 50 0.36 -18.27 1.78
C TYR A 50 1.82 -18.74 1.80
N VAL A 51 2.80 -17.82 1.85
CA VAL A 51 4.22 -18.20 1.86
C VAL A 51 4.71 -18.39 3.28
N LEU A 52 4.60 -17.37 4.13
CA LEU A 52 5.10 -17.44 5.51
C LEU A 52 4.30 -18.45 6.35
N ASN A 53 2.98 -18.49 6.19
CA ASN A 53 2.16 -19.49 6.86
C ASN A 53 2.48 -20.93 6.43
N ARG A 54 2.83 -21.17 5.17
CA ARG A 54 3.14 -22.52 4.68
C ARG A 54 4.59 -22.93 4.96
N ALA A 55 5.53 -22.01 4.82
CA ALA A 55 6.95 -22.28 4.95
C ALA A 55 7.38 -22.43 6.41
N LEU A 56 6.78 -21.66 7.33
CA LEU A 56 7.32 -21.59 8.68
C LEU A 56 6.73 -22.65 9.63
N ASN A 57 5.53 -23.21 9.42
CA ASN A 57 4.87 -24.20 10.33
C ASN A 57 4.80 -23.80 11.84
N THR A 58 5.45 -22.72 12.24
CA THR A 58 5.66 -22.24 13.60
C THR A 58 4.91 -20.93 13.75
N GLY A 59 3.81 -20.94 14.50
CA GLY A 59 3.28 -19.80 15.28
C GLY A 59 3.10 -18.41 14.64
N PHE A 60 3.33 -18.21 13.34
CA PHE A 60 3.34 -16.89 12.69
C PHE A 60 1.94 -16.31 12.43
N TYR A 61 0.92 -16.96 12.96
CA TYR A 61 -0.50 -16.55 12.90
C TYR A 61 -0.85 -15.42 13.89
N ARG A 62 0.11 -14.95 14.69
CA ARG A 62 -0.11 -13.89 15.69
C ARG A 62 -0.31 -12.55 14.98
N THR A 63 -1.28 -11.79 15.48
CA THR A 63 -1.56 -10.41 15.04
C THR A 63 -0.29 -9.55 15.02
N SER A 64 0.66 -9.78 15.93
CA SER A 64 1.95 -9.06 15.95
C SER A 64 2.74 -9.17 14.65
N HIS A 65 2.82 -10.35 14.03
CA HIS A 65 3.56 -10.51 12.76
C HIS A 65 2.81 -9.88 11.58
N TRP A 66 1.48 -9.98 11.59
CA TRP A 66 0.64 -9.30 10.61
C TRP A 66 0.84 -7.77 10.68
N VAL A 67 0.91 -7.20 11.89
CA VAL A 67 1.21 -5.76 12.09
C VAL A 67 2.61 -5.42 11.60
N ILE A 68 3.62 -6.25 11.84
CA ILE A 68 4.98 -6.03 11.33
C ILE A 68 4.98 -5.96 9.79
N VAL A 69 4.28 -6.89 9.12
CA VAL A 69 4.19 -6.87 7.65
C VAL A 69 3.39 -5.67 7.14
N LEU A 70 2.34 -5.26 7.85
CA LEU A 70 1.59 -4.03 7.54
C LEU A 70 2.49 -2.79 7.61
N VAL A 71 3.29 -2.65 8.68
CA VAL A 71 4.21 -1.53 8.85
C VAL A 71 5.30 -1.57 7.77
N LEU A 72 5.84 -2.76 7.48
CA LEU A 72 6.82 -2.94 6.42
C LEU A 72 6.25 -2.55 5.05
N ASN A 73 5.01 -2.93 4.74
CA ASN A 73 4.33 -2.54 3.51
C ASN A 73 4.21 -1.02 3.40
N ALA A 74 3.80 -0.34 4.48
CA ALA A 74 3.70 1.12 4.51
C ALA A 74 5.05 1.81 4.25
N VAL A 75 6.12 1.34 4.90
CA VAL A 75 7.47 1.86 4.72
C VAL A 75 7.95 1.64 3.28
N VAL A 76 7.81 0.42 2.75
CA VAL A 76 8.24 0.08 1.38
C VAL A 76 7.48 0.93 0.36
N VAL A 77 6.16 1.02 0.45
CA VAL A 77 5.36 1.80 -0.49
C VAL A 77 5.67 3.30 -0.40
N GLY A 78 5.85 3.84 0.81
CA GLY A 78 6.22 5.24 1.00
C GLY A 78 7.58 5.57 0.38
N LEU A 79 8.62 4.79 0.72
CA LEU A 79 9.97 4.98 0.18
C LEU A 79 10.00 4.83 -1.35
N MET A 80 9.32 3.82 -1.89
CA MET A 80 9.28 3.58 -3.33
C MET A 80 8.51 4.68 -4.07
N THR A 81 7.45 5.25 -3.48
CA THR A 81 6.73 6.39 -4.05
C THR A 81 7.65 7.61 -4.16
N ALA A 82 8.36 7.94 -3.07
CA ALA A 82 9.30 9.06 -3.07
C ALA A 82 10.43 8.83 -4.09
N PHE A 83 11.01 7.63 -4.10
CA PHE A 83 12.07 7.27 -5.04
C PHE A 83 11.61 7.36 -6.50
N TYR A 84 10.40 6.88 -6.80
CA TYR A 84 9.84 6.93 -8.14
C TYR A 84 9.58 8.37 -8.59
N ALA A 85 8.94 9.19 -7.75
CA ALA A 85 8.69 10.60 -8.07
C ALA A 85 9.98 11.39 -8.34
N ASN A 86 11.03 11.17 -7.54
CA ASN A 86 12.33 11.81 -7.76
C ASN A 86 13.03 11.31 -9.04
N ARG A 87 12.76 10.07 -9.48
CA ARG A 87 13.32 9.53 -10.73
C ARG A 87 12.68 10.08 -11.99
N GLU A 88 11.43 10.52 -11.92
CA GLU A 88 10.72 11.12 -13.05
C GLU A 88 11.16 12.58 -13.33
N GLY A 89 12.24 13.05 -12.69
CA GLY A 89 12.86 14.35 -12.98
C GLY A 89 12.09 15.55 -12.46
N VAL A 90 11.08 15.31 -11.62
CA VAL A 90 10.29 16.32 -10.91
C VAL A 90 11.15 16.98 -9.84
N GLU A 91 11.03 18.30 -9.71
CA GLU A 91 11.78 19.04 -8.70
C GLU A 91 11.46 18.54 -7.27
N ALA A 92 12.49 18.49 -6.43
CA ALA A 92 12.37 18.01 -5.06
C ALA A 92 11.58 19.00 -4.19
N HIS A 93 10.27 18.75 -4.08
CA HIS A 93 9.33 19.57 -3.30
C HIS A 93 8.70 18.79 -2.16
N SER A 94 8.18 19.52 -1.16
CA SER A 94 7.44 18.92 -0.04
C SER A 94 6.23 18.09 -0.50
N TYR A 95 5.71 18.38 -1.70
CA TYR A 95 4.63 17.61 -2.34
C TYR A 95 4.98 16.13 -2.51
N ILE A 96 6.23 15.79 -2.87
CA ILE A 96 6.68 14.40 -3.01
C ILE A 96 6.63 13.67 -1.67
N SER A 97 7.07 14.32 -0.60
CA SER A 97 7.04 13.76 0.75
C SER A 97 5.61 13.50 1.22
N TRP A 98 4.69 14.43 0.95
CA TRP A 98 3.28 14.26 1.25
C TRP A 98 2.63 13.16 0.41
N LEU A 99 2.96 13.06 -0.88
CA LEU A 99 2.51 11.96 -1.74
C LEU A 99 2.99 10.61 -1.22
N ALA A 100 4.25 10.51 -0.81
CA ALA A 100 4.84 9.30 -0.23
C ALA A 100 4.14 8.90 1.08
N MET A 101 3.90 9.87 1.97
CA MET A 101 3.17 9.65 3.22
C MET A 101 1.73 9.18 2.97
N LEU A 102 1.07 9.80 2.00
CA LEU A 102 -0.30 9.45 1.65
C LEU A 102 -0.38 8.04 1.02
N ASN A 103 0.57 7.67 0.17
CA ASN A 103 0.66 6.32 -0.37
C ASN A 103 0.99 5.27 0.69
N ALA A 104 1.87 5.59 1.65
CA ALA A 104 2.09 4.72 2.80
C ALA A 104 0.78 4.48 3.57
N PHE A 105 0.01 5.53 3.83
CA PHE A 105 -1.30 5.41 4.48
C PHE A 105 -2.31 4.59 3.65
N TYR A 106 -2.43 4.84 2.34
CA TYR A 106 -3.32 4.06 1.49
C TYR A 106 -2.90 2.60 1.37
N SER A 107 -1.60 2.30 1.41
CA SER A 107 -1.12 0.93 1.43
C SER A 107 -1.54 0.18 2.70
N VAL A 108 -1.63 0.87 3.85
CA VAL A 108 -2.16 0.29 5.10
C VAL A 108 -3.62 -0.10 4.92
N LEU A 109 -4.42 0.80 4.35
CA LEU A 109 -5.83 0.53 4.06
C LEU A 109 -6.01 -0.60 3.04
N ALA A 110 -5.23 -0.59 1.96
CA ALA A 110 -5.25 -1.64 0.94
C ALA A 110 -4.85 -3.00 1.53
N TYR A 111 -3.78 -3.05 2.31
CA TYR A 111 -3.33 -4.26 3.00
C TYR A 111 -4.39 -4.81 3.96
N LEU A 112 -5.06 -3.94 4.72
CA LEU A 112 -6.20 -4.30 5.56
C LEU A 112 -7.34 -4.90 4.75
N ILE A 113 -7.77 -4.24 3.67
CA ILE A 113 -8.85 -4.71 2.80
C ILE A 113 -8.50 -6.05 2.16
N PHE A 114 -7.31 -6.18 1.57
CA PHE A 114 -6.85 -7.43 0.98
C PHE A 114 -6.72 -8.55 2.00
N SER A 115 -6.25 -8.23 3.22
CA SER A 115 -6.20 -9.20 4.32
C SER A 115 -7.59 -9.72 4.64
N LEU A 116 -8.60 -8.85 4.76
CA LEU A 116 -9.99 -9.25 5.03
C LEU A 116 -10.58 -10.11 3.91
N LEU A 117 -10.32 -9.75 2.64
CA LEU A 117 -10.81 -10.50 1.47
C LEU A 117 -10.16 -11.89 1.33
N LEU A 118 -8.84 -12.00 1.58
CA LEU A 118 -8.09 -13.24 1.42
C LEU A 118 -8.16 -14.16 2.64
N LYS A 119 -8.52 -13.62 3.81
CA LYS A 119 -8.71 -14.39 5.05
C LYS A 119 -9.68 -15.57 4.89
N GLY A 120 -10.78 -15.37 4.16
CA GLY A 120 -11.82 -16.40 4.00
C GLY A 120 -11.41 -17.62 3.16
N LYS A 121 -10.32 -17.54 2.38
CA LYS A 121 -9.84 -18.63 1.51
C LYS A 121 -8.59 -19.34 2.03
N SER A 122 -8.07 -18.97 3.19
CA SER A 122 -6.89 -19.62 3.78
C SER A 122 -7.29 -20.53 4.95
N THR A 123 -6.97 -21.81 4.82
CA THR A 123 -7.40 -22.92 5.70
C THR A 123 -6.98 -22.76 7.18
N PHE A 124 -6.04 -21.85 7.48
CA PHE A 124 -5.52 -21.57 8.83
C PHE A 124 -5.71 -20.11 9.29
N ALA A 125 -6.42 -19.26 8.52
CA ALA A 125 -6.48 -17.81 8.73
C ALA A 125 -7.67 -17.31 9.57
N TYR A 126 -8.35 -18.17 10.32
CA TYR A 126 -9.59 -17.80 11.04
C TYR A 126 -9.42 -16.69 12.11
N THR A 127 -8.19 -16.39 12.55
CA THR A 127 -7.93 -15.59 13.76
C THR A 127 -7.37 -14.19 13.55
N THR A 128 -7.00 -13.75 12.33
CA THR A 128 -6.42 -12.40 12.09
C THR A 128 -7.15 -11.63 10.99
N PRO A 129 -7.48 -10.32 11.16
CA PRO A 129 -7.19 -9.48 12.33
C PRO A 129 -8.20 -9.61 13.49
N VAL A 130 -9.42 -10.11 13.24
CA VAL A 130 -10.46 -10.32 14.25
C VAL A 130 -10.75 -11.81 14.41
N LYS A 131 -10.75 -12.37 15.63
CA LYS A 131 -11.29 -13.71 15.88
C LYS A 131 -12.79 -13.67 15.59
N TRP A 132 -13.24 -14.44 14.60
CA TRP A 132 -14.68 -14.58 14.38
C TRP A 132 -15.30 -15.31 15.57
N PRO A 133 -16.46 -14.90 16.09
CA PRO A 133 -17.16 -15.68 17.11
C PRO A 133 -17.64 -16.98 16.46
N ASN A 134 -17.00 -18.09 16.81
CA ASN A 134 -17.53 -19.42 16.51
C ASN A 134 -18.68 -19.68 17.50
N LYS A 135 -19.87 -19.97 16.98
CA LYS A 135 -20.92 -20.65 17.74
C LYS A 135 -20.51 -22.10 18.00
#